data_AF-A0A949H347-F1
#
_entry.id   AF-A0A949H347-F1
#
_cell.length_a   1.000
_cell.length_b   1.000
_cell.length_c   1.000
_cell.angle_alpha   90.00
_cell.angle_beta   90.00
_cell.angle_gamma   90.00
#
_symmetry.space_group_name_H-M   'P 1'
#
loop_
_entity.id
_entity.type
_entity.pdbx_description
1 polymer ?
#
loop_
_entity_poly.entity_id
_entity_poly.type
_entity_poly.pdbx_seq_one_letter_code
_entity_poly.pdbx_strand_id
1 'polypeptide(L)'
;METRRWTNPTQPQTLQIAVILLYINAVFGALSFTPIALALAVGQAGAAFGIANERRWGYLLGIIVAVVGLMPFAVYILSSGVGSIFSLQLLISLIFPVALFALLVHPQSRDYQRIWFR
;
A
#
# COMPACT_ATOMS: atom_id res chain seq x y z
N MET A 1 -0.68 16.50 23.87
CA MET A 1 -1.91 16.28 23.11
C MET A 1 -1.51 15.55 21.84
N GLU A 2 -1.78 14.25 21.73
CA GLU A 2 -1.49 13.52 20.49
C GLU A 2 -2.51 13.93 19.43
N THR A 3 -2.14 14.92 18.64
CA THR A 3 -2.89 15.29 17.44
C THR A 3 -2.80 14.11 16.48
N ARG A 4 -3.95 13.49 16.18
CA ARG A 4 -4.02 12.45 15.13
C ARG A 4 -3.46 13.02 13.84
N ARG A 5 -2.49 12.32 13.25
CA ARG A 5 -1.75 12.80 12.08
C ARG A 5 -2.17 12.04 10.83
N TRP A 6 -2.22 12.75 9.70
CA TRP A 6 -2.41 12.15 8.39
C TRP A 6 -1.09 11.68 7.78
N THR A 7 -0.01 12.41 8.05
CA THR A 7 1.37 12.06 7.69
C THR A 7 2.29 12.34 8.88
N ASN A 8 3.41 11.63 8.99
CA ASN A 8 4.37 11.85 10.06
C ASN A 8 5.77 12.13 9.51
N PRO A 9 6.24 13.39 9.55
CA PRO A 9 7.56 13.77 9.05
C PRO A 9 8.74 13.14 9.78
N THR A 10 8.53 12.54 10.96
CA THR A 10 9.60 11.86 11.71
C THR A 10 9.90 10.46 11.17
N GLN A 11 9.01 9.91 10.33
CA GLN A 11 9.21 8.60 9.72
C GLN A 11 10.33 8.64 8.69
N PRO A 12 11.00 7.50 8.42
CA PRO A 12 11.95 7.41 7.33
C PRO A 12 11.27 7.70 5.99
N GLN A 13 12.05 8.25 5.04
CA GLN A 13 11.56 8.61 3.70
C GLN A 13 10.82 7.45 3.02
N THR A 14 11.32 6.21 3.15
CA THR A 14 10.69 5.01 2.60
C THR A 14 9.28 4.77 3.13
N LEU A 15 9.08 4.88 4.44
CA LEU A 15 7.78 4.71 5.07
C LEU A 15 6.83 5.89 4.77
N GLN A 16 7.36 7.11 4.70
CA GLN A 16 6.57 8.27 4.30
C GLN A 16 6.03 8.13 2.86
N ILE A 17 6.87 7.69 1.93
CA ILE A 17 6.44 7.43 0.54
C ILE A 17 5.37 6.32 0.52
N ALA A 18 5.51 5.27 1.34
CA ALA A 18 4.50 4.22 1.45
C ALA A 18 3.14 4.76 1.94
N VAL A 19 3.13 5.63 2.96
CA VAL A 19 1.91 6.29 3.46
C VAL A 19 1.25 7.13 2.36
N ILE A 20 2.04 7.92 1.64
CA ILE A 20 1.54 8.74 0.53
C ILE A 20 0.96 7.87 -0.58
N LEU A 21 1.67 6.80 -0.98
CA LEU A 21 1.18 5.86 -1.99
C LEU A 21 -0.12 5.17 -1.57
N LEU A 22 -0.27 4.80 -0.29
CA LEU A 22 -1.52 4.24 0.21
C LEU A 22 -2.70 5.22 0.06
N TYR A 23 -2.51 6.51 0.39
CA TYR A 23 -3.56 7.51 0.18
C TYR A 23 -3.87 7.73 -1.30
N ILE A 24 -2.85 7.81 -2.16
CA ILE A 24 -3.03 7.98 -3.61
C ILE A 24 -3.80 6.78 -4.19
N ASN A 25 -3.39 5.56 -3.85
CA ASN A 25 -4.07 4.35 -4.31
C ASN A 25 -5.51 4.29 -3.77
N ALA A 26 -5.77 4.76 -2.54
CA ALA A 26 -7.11 4.80 -1.98
C ALA A 26 -8.02 5.74 -2.80
N VAL A 27 -7.52 6.92 -3.17
CA VAL A 27 -8.26 7.87 -4.01
C VAL A 27 -8.57 7.24 -5.37
N PHE A 28 -7.56 6.70 -6.07
CA PHE A 28 -7.78 6.09 -7.38
C PHE A 28 -8.69 4.85 -7.32
N GLY A 29 -8.54 4.02 -6.29
CA GLY A 29 -9.42 2.86 -6.08
C GLY A 29 -10.87 3.27 -5.89
N ALA A 30 -11.11 4.35 -5.13
CA ALA A 30 -12.46 4.87 -4.90
C ALA A 30 -13.12 5.40 -6.18
N LEU A 31 -12.35 5.91 -7.15
CA LEU A 31 -12.87 6.37 -8.44
C LEU A 31 -13.45 5.24 -9.31
N SER A 32 -13.18 3.98 -9.00
CA SER A 32 -13.81 2.87 -9.73
C SER A 32 -15.28 2.66 -9.35
N PHE A 33 -15.74 3.22 -8.21
CA PHE A 33 -17.10 3.08 -7.68
C PHE A 33 -17.61 1.63 -7.51
N THR A 34 -16.72 0.63 -7.57
CA THR A 34 -17.10 -0.76 -7.32
C THR A 34 -17.06 -1.06 -5.82
N PRO A 35 -17.99 -1.87 -5.27
CA PRO A 35 -18.03 -2.16 -3.83
C PRO A 35 -16.70 -2.70 -3.29
N ILE A 36 -16.04 -3.57 -4.06
CA ILE A 36 -14.77 -4.19 -3.66
C ILE A 36 -13.61 -3.19 -3.66
N ALA A 37 -13.52 -2.33 -4.67
CA ALA A 37 -12.46 -1.33 -4.72
C ALA A 37 -12.67 -0.21 -3.70
N LEU A 38 -13.93 0.13 -3.38
CA LEU A 38 -14.25 1.04 -2.28
C LEU A 38 -13.84 0.46 -0.93
N ALA A 39 -14.11 -0.83 -0.69
CA ALA A 39 -13.65 -1.51 0.52
C ALA A 39 -12.12 -1.52 0.62
N LEU A 40 -11.41 -1.80 -0.49
CA LEU A 40 -9.96 -1.72 -0.55
C LEU A 40 -9.43 -0.31 -0.34
N ALA A 41 -10.07 0.71 -0.93
CA ALA A 41 -9.70 2.11 -0.75
C ALA A 41 -9.83 2.54 0.71
N VAL A 42 -10.91 2.16 1.39
CA VAL A 42 -11.07 2.39 2.84
C VAL A 42 -9.97 1.67 3.63
N GLY A 43 -9.65 0.43 3.24
CA GLY A 43 -8.52 -0.30 3.81
C GLY A 43 -7.19 0.44 3.64
N GLN A 44 -6.86 0.91 2.44
CA GLN A 44 -5.62 1.63 2.16
C GLN A 44 -5.54 2.95 2.91
N ALA A 45 -6.62 3.74 2.93
CA ALA A 45 -6.67 4.97 3.70
C ALA A 45 -6.54 4.71 5.21
N GLY A 46 -7.18 3.65 5.71
CA GLY A 46 -7.07 3.21 7.10
C GLY A 46 -5.66 2.74 7.47
N ALA A 47 -4.99 2.01 6.58
CA ALA A 47 -3.58 1.63 6.75
C ALA A 47 -2.68 2.86 6.79
N ALA A 48 -2.81 3.78 5.83
CA ALA A 48 -2.01 4.99 5.76
C ALA A 48 -2.16 5.82 7.05
N PHE A 49 -3.40 6.01 7.51
CA PHE A 49 -3.70 6.70 8.74
C PHE A 49 -3.14 5.96 9.97
N GLY A 50 -3.28 4.64 10.05
CA GLY A 50 -2.73 3.84 11.14
C GLY A 50 -1.20 3.91 11.19
N ILE A 51 -0.53 3.84 10.04
CA ILE A 51 0.93 3.96 9.92
C ILE A 51 1.39 5.37 10.30
N ALA A 52 0.69 6.42 9.85
CA ALA A 52 1.01 7.80 10.22
C ALA A 52 0.90 8.07 11.72
N ASN A 53 0.05 7.32 12.44
CA ASN A 53 -0.10 7.37 13.89
C ASN A 53 0.69 6.26 14.61
N GLU A 54 1.67 5.65 13.93
CA GLU A 54 2.62 4.66 14.49
C GLU A 54 1.94 3.47 15.17
N ARG A 55 0.80 3.02 14.61
CA ARG A 55 0.04 1.88 15.13
C ARG A 55 0.45 0.59 14.43
N ARG A 56 0.72 -0.47 15.21
CA ARG A 56 1.10 -1.79 14.68
C ARG A 56 0.04 -2.39 13.74
N TRP A 57 -1.24 -2.21 14.07
CA TRP A 57 -2.35 -2.69 13.23
C TRP A 57 -2.37 -2.00 11.86
N GLY A 58 -2.01 -0.71 11.79
CA GLY A 58 -1.98 0.04 10.54
C GLY A 58 -0.93 -0.50 9.59
N TYR A 59 0.25 -0.85 10.12
CA TYR A 59 1.31 -1.47 9.32
C TYR A 59 0.93 -2.86 8.81
N LEU A 60 0.35 -3.70 9.68
CA LEU A 60 -0.12 -5.03 9.28
C LEU A 60 -1.20 -4.92 8.19
N LEU A 61 -2.16 -4.01 8.37
CA LEU A 61 -3.21 -3.75 7.39
C LEU A 61 -2.63 -3.24 6.07
N GLY A 62 -1.63 -2.36 6.12
CA GLY A 62 -0.89 -1.89 4.94
C GLY A 62 -0.26 -3.03 4.14
N ILE A 63 0.40 -3.98 4.82
CA ILE A 63 0.97 -5.16 4.16
C ILE A 63 -0.13 -6.02 3.53
N ILE A 64 -1.19 -6.32 4.28
CA ILE A 64 -2.31 -7.14 3.78
C ILE A 64 -2.90 -6.52 2.52
N VAL A 65 -3.21 -5.22 2.55
CA VAL A 65 -3.83 -4.56 1.41
C VAL A 65 -2.87 -4.39 0.23
N ALA A 66 -1.56 -4.23 0.48
CA ALA A 66 -0.57 -4.25 -0.58
C ALA A 66 -0.49 -5.62 -1.28
N VAL A 67 -0.52 -6.72 -0.53
CA VAL A 67 -0.55 -8.08 -1.08
C VAL A 67 -1.85 -8.34 -1.85
N VAL A 68 -3.01 -7.96 -1.29
CA VAL A 68 -4.30 -8.09 -1.98
C VAL A 68 -4.32 -7.26 -3.26
N GLY A 69 -3.71 -6.08 -3.28
CA GLY A 69 -3.58 -5.25 -4.48
C GLY A 69 -2.75 -5.90 -5.60
N LEU A 70 -1.84 -6.83 -5.27
CA LEU A 70 -1.05 -7.58 -6.26
C LEU A 70 -1.79 -8.80 -6.83
N MET A 71 -2.83 -9.30 -6.14
CA MET A 71 -3.56 -10.51 -6.55
C MET A 71 -4.17 -10.45 -7.96
N PRO A 72 -4.82 -9.36 -8.41
CA PRO A 72 -5.39 -9.29 -9.76
C PRO A 72 -4.35 -9.50 -10.86
N PHE A 73 -3.11 -9.02 -10.64
CA PHE A 73 -2.01 -9.20 -11.58
C PHE A 73 -1.55 -10.65 -11.65
N ALA A 74 -1.45 -11.33 -10.50
CA ALA A 74 -1.13 -12.75 -10.47
C ALA A 74 -2.19 -13.59 -11.21
N VAL A 75 -3.48 -13.31 -10.99
CA VAL A 75 -4.58 -13.96 -11.70
C VAL A 75 -4.49 -13.71 -13.21
N TYR A 76 -4.22 -12.47 -13.62
CA TYR A 76 -4.09 -12.12 -15.03
C TYR A 76 -2.93 -12.84 -15.73
N ILE A 77 -1.78 -12.98 -15.07
CA ILE A 77 -0.62 -13.72 -15.61
C ILE A 77 -0.95 -15.20 -15.75
N LEU A 78 -1.63 -15.78 -14.75
CA LEU A 78 -2.04 -17.19 -14.77
C LEU A 78 -3.07 -17.47 -15.88
N SER A 79 -4.00 -16.55 -16.14
CA SER A 79 -5.02 -16.71 -17.18
C SER A 79 -4.51 -16.43 -18.59
N SER A 80 -3.58 -15.49 -18.74
CA SER A 80 -3.14 -14.97 -20.04
C SER A 80 -1.79 -15.54 -20.50
N GLY A 81 -1.16 -16.37 -19.66
CA GLY A 81 0.16 -16.96 -19.89
C GLY A 81 1.32 -16.03 -19.55
N VAL A 82 2.50 -16.63 -19.34
CA VAL A 82 3.73 -15.95 -18.86
C VAL A 82 4.22 -14.85 -19.82
N GLY A 83 3.90 -14.94 -21.12
CA GLY A 83 4.24 -13.90 -22.09
C GLY A 83 3.59 -12.53 -21.82
N SER A 84 2.47 -12.52 -21.08
CA SER A 84 1.75 -11.29 -20.71
C SER A 84 2.53 -10.38 -19.76
N ILE A 85 3.59 -10.89 -19.11
CA ILE A 85 4.47 -10.13 -18.20
C ILE A 85 5.18 -8.99 -18.94
N PHE A 86 5.46 -9.16 -20.24
CA PHE A 86 6.12 -8.14 -21.06
C PHE A 86 5.14 -7.11 -21.65
N SER A 87 3.84 -7.20 -21.36
CA SER A 87 2.89 -6.21 -21.83
C SER A 87 3.10 -4.87 -21.12
N LEU A 88 3.24 -3.80 -21.90
CA LEU A 88 3.42 -2.44 -21.37
C LEU A 88 2.27 -2.04 -20.42
N GLN A 89 1.05 -2.46 -20.73
CA GLN A 89 -0.12 -2.20 -19.89
C GLN A 89 0.01 -2.81 -18.50
N LEU A 90 0.46 -4.06 -18.40
CA LEU A 90 0.69 -4.73 -17.13
C LEU A 90 1.83 -4.06 -16.37
N LEU A 91 2.96 -3.81 -17.05
CA LEU A 91 4.12 -3.18 -16.42
C LEU A 91 3.76 -1.82 -15.79
N ILE A 92 3.09 -0.94 -16.53
CA ILE A 92 2.68 0.38 -16.02
C ILE A 92 1.72 0.23 -14.83
N SER A 93 0.75 -0.68 -14.93
CA SER A 93 -0.25 -0.89 -13.88
C SER A 93 0.35 -1.52 -12.61
N LEU A 94 1.49 -2.20 -12.73
CA LEU A 94 2.13 -2.97 -11.66
C LEU A 94 3.18 -2.15 -10.89
N ILE A 95 3.64 -1.00 -11.42
CA ILE A 95 4.61 -0.11 -10.76
C ILE A 95 4.13 0.32 -9.38
N PHE A 96 2.92 0.87 -9.27
CA PHE A 96 2.39 1.39 -7.99
C PHE A 96 2.24 0.32 -6.90
N PRO A 97 1.58 -0.84 -7.15
CA PRO A 97 1.41 -1.85 -6.12
C PRO A 97 2.72 -2.55 -5.74
N VAL A 98 3.65 -2.78 -6.69
CA VAL A 98 4.97 -3.33 -6.36
C VAL A 98 5.82 -2.33 -5.59
N ALA A 99 5.83 -1.06 -6.00
CA ALA A 99 6.55 -0.02 -5.25
C ALA A 99 6.02 0.09 -3.81
N LEU A 100 4.70 0.08 -3.62
CA LEU A 100 4.08 0.10 -2.30
C LEU A 100 4.51 -1.11 -1.44
N PHE A 101 4.39 -2.32 -1.99
CA PHE A 101 4.77 -3.53 -1.27
C PHE A 101 6.25 -3.53 -0.91
N ALA A 102 7.12 -3.16 -1.86
CA ALA A 102 8.56 -3.06 -1.66
C ALA A 102 8.91 -2.04 -0.56
N LEU A 103 8.28 -0.87 -0.54
CA LEU A 103 8.53 0.16 0.46
C LEU A 103 8.06 -0.24 1.86
N LEU A 104 6.93 -0.94 1.98
CA LEU A 104 6.46 -1.42 3.29
C LEU A 104 7.36 -2.51 3.86
N VAL A 105 7.83 -3.44 3.02
CA VAL A 105 8.69 -4.56 3.43
C VAL A 105 10.17 -4.17 3.52
N HIS A 106 10.55 -3.00 3.01
CA HIS A 106 11.92 -2.50 3.04
C HIS A 106 12.51 -2.52 4.46
N PRO A 107 13.78 -2.89 4.65
CA PRO A 107 14.41 -2.96 5.98
C PRO A 107 14.22 -1.69 6.81
N GLN A 108 14.39 -0.52 6.20
CA GLN A 108 14.20 0.77 6.87
C GLN A 108 12.77 0.97 7.43
N SER A 109 11.74 0.53 6.72
CA SER A 109 10.35 0.58 7.18
C SER A 109 10.10 -0.43 8.31
N ARG A 110 10.67 -1.63 8.19
CA ARG A 110 10.55 -2.71 9.18
C ARG A 110 11.25 -2.38 10.49
N ASP A 111 12.47 -1.86 10.42
CA ASP A 111 13.25 -1.50 11.62
C ASP A 111 12.60 -0.34 12.37
N TYR A 112 12.11 0.67 11.64
CA TYR A 112 11.34 1.76 12.25
C TYR A 112 10.06 1.24 12.92
N GLN A 113 9.29 0.42 12.21
CA GLN A 113 8.07 -0.16 12.75
C GLN A 113 8.33 -0.99 14.02
N ARG A 114 9.42 -1.77 14.05
CA ARG A 114 9.75 -2.62 15.19
C ARG A 114 10.04 -1.82 16.46
N ILE A 115 10.69 -0.67 16.33
CA ILE A 115 11.14 0.17 17.46
C ILE A 115 10.05 1.13 17.91
N TRP A 116 9.40 1.81 16.96
CA TRP A 116 8.54 2.96 17.25
C TRP A 116 7.06 2.61 17.32
N PHE A 117 6.60 1.58 16.60
CA PHE A 117 5.16 1.33 16.52
C PHE A 117 4.66 0.63 17.78
N ARG A 118 3.51 1.11 18.26
CA ARG A 118 2.82 0.59 19.45
C ARG A 118 1.53 -0.12 19.07
#